data_AF-A0A813CA04-F1
#
_entry.id   AF-A0A813CA04-F1
#
_cell.length_a   1.000
_cell.length_b   1.000
_cell.length_c   1.000
_cell.angle_alpha   90.00
_cell.angle_beta   90.00
_cell.angle_gamma   90.00
#
_symmetry.space_group_name_H-M   'P 1'
#
loop_
_entity.id
_entity.type
_entity.pdbx_description
1 polymer ?
#
loop_
_entity_poly.entity_id
_entity_poly.type
_entity_poly.pdbx_seq_one_letter_code
_entity_poly.pdbx_strand_id
1 'polypeptide(L)'
;MVIDRVSSCLCLHFAAKSVLEGRTCFGASAAPFVAAILRSLIVLVEIVAHVSVMFLSEVLGVHQKQMGYDYTIVRKYLSDKRYLFWSCLSFELFGLSLIVNATPVVLVSLPGFVFRAAANICRLISILTRKESRRWTEEEDARQSSREKVRRGSSDRLGNHRAASPEGAQVVRRKRSNESTQASAEQEPAQ
;
A
#
# COMPACT_ATOMS: atom_id res chain seq x y z
N MET A 1 -12.53 -4.12 -8.54
CA MET A 1 -12.43 -4.01 -7.06
C MET A 1 -13.56 -3.22 -6.42
N VAL A 2 -14.18 -2.22 -7.07
CA VAL A 2 -15.22 -1.36 -6.46
C VAL A 2 -16.48 -2.15 -6.01
N ILE A 3 -16.94 -3.13 -6.80
CA ILE A 3 -18.13 -3.94 -6.49
C ILE A 3 -17.94 -4.77 -5.20
N ASP A 4 -16.75 -5.35 -4.98
CA ASP A 4 -16.42 -6.05 -3.72
C ASP A 4 -16.49 -5.13 -2.49
N ARG A 5 -16.30 -3.81 -2.66
CA ARG A 5 -16.24 -2.87 -1.53
C ARG A 5 -17.61 -2.40 -1.05
N VAL A 6 -18.55 -2.24 -1.99
CA VAL A 6 -19.95 -1.96 -1.62
C VAL A 6 -20.50 -3.15 -0.84
N SER A 7 -20.20 -4.38 -1.29
CA SER A 7 -20.52 -5.60 -0.53
C SER A 7 -19.92 -5.57 0.87
N SER A 8 -18.62 -5.32 1.01
CA SER A 8 -17.94 -5.34 2.30
C SER A 8 -18.45 -4.26 3.27
N CYS A 9 -18.76 -3.06 2.77
CA CYS A 9 -19.37 -1.98 3.55
C CYS A 9 -20.78 -2.35 4.04
N LEU A 10 -21.62 -2.88 3.16
CA LEU A 10 -22.99 -3.31 3.51
C LEU A 10 -22.95 -4.47 4.50
N CYS A 11 -22.06 -5.44 4.27
CA CYS A 11 -21.84 -6.60 5.14
C CYS A 11 -21.49 -6.17 6.56
N LEU A 12 -20.51 -5.28 6.73
CA LEU A 12 -20.14 -4.75 8.05
C LEU A 12 -21.24 -3.88 8.67
N HIS A 13 -21.98 -3.12 7.86
CA HIS A 13 -23.09 -2.31 8.36
C HIS A 13 -24.21 -3.19 8.94
N PHE A 14 -24.62 -4.22 8.21
CA PHE A 14 -25.65 -5.16 8.66
C PHE A 14 -25.15 -6.04 9.81
N ALA A 15 -23.87 -6.42 9.84
CA ALA A 15 -23.27 -7.09 10.99
C ALA A 15 -23.34 -6.20 12.24
N ALA A 16 -22.94 -4.94 12.15
CA ALA A 16 -23.03 -4.00 13.27
C ALA A 16 -24.47 -3.79 13.76
N LYS A 17 -25.44 -3.73 12.83
CA LYS A 17 -26.86 -3.66 13.16
C LYS A 17 -27.33 -4.91 13.89
N SER A 18 -26.98 -6.10 13.38
CA SER A 18 -27.35 -7.39 13.98
C SER A 18 -26.79 -7.55 15.39
N VAL A 19 -25.55 -7.07 15.63
CA VAL A 19 -24.92 -7.03 16.97
C VAL A 19 -25.72 -6.15 17.93
N LEU A 20 -26.12 -4.93 17.52
CA LEU A 20 -26.90 -4.02 18.36
C LEU A 20 -28.31 -4.51 18.64
N GLU A 21 -28.91 -5.24 17.70
CA GLU A 21 -30.23 -5.88 17.86
C GLU A 21 -30.17 -7.14 18.75
N GLY A 22 -28.99 -7.53 19.26
CA GLY A 22 -28.83 -8.70 20.11
C GLY A 22 -29.01 -10.04 19.37
N ARG A 23 -28.88 -10.05 18.04
CA ARG A 23 -29.06 -11.24 17.20
C ARG A 23 -27.79 -12.07 17.03
N THR A 24 -26.74 -11.76 17.79
CA THR A 24 -25.41 -12.36 17.64
C THR A 24 -24.93 -13.00 18.93
N CYS A 25 -23.76 -13.65 18.89
CA CYS A 25 -23.14 -14.29 20.04
C CYS A 25 -22.57 -13.31 21.08
N PHE A 26 -22.58 -12.01 20.82
CA PHE A 26 -22.09 -11.00 21.76
C PHE A 26 -23.18 -10.60 22.77
N GLY A 27 -22.82 -10.63 24.05
CA GLY A 27 -23.70 -10.15 25.12
C GLY A 27 -23.94 -8.64 25.07
N ALA A 28 -25.02 -8.19 25.72
CA ALA A 28 -25.47 -6.79 25.71
C ALA A 28 -24.38 -5.77 26.11
N SER A 29 -23.49 -6.14 27.04
CA SER A 29 -22.38 -5.27 27.46
C SER A 29 -21.31 -5.10 26.38
N ALA A 30 -21.06 -6.12 25.55
CA ALA A 30 -20.02 -6.09 24.51
C ALA A 30 -20.55 -5.57 23.16
N ALA A 31 -21.85 -5.73 22.90
CA ALA A 31 -22.52 -5.31 21.67
C ALA A 31 -22.19 -3.88 21.20
N PRO A 32 -22.26 -2.81 22.05
CA PRO A 32 -21.97 -1.46 21.59
C PRO A 32 -20.52 -1.27 21.13
N PHE A 33 -19.56 -1.92 21.82
CA PHE A 33 -18.14 -1.84 21.46
C PHE A 33 -17.86 -2.56 20.15
N VAL A 34 -18.40 -3.77 19.98
CA VAL A 34 -18.23 -4.54 18.74
C VAL A 34 -18.86 -3.78 17.56
N ALA A 35 -20.08 -3.26 17.72
CA ALA A 35 -20.72 -2.48 16.68
C ALA A 35 -19.96 -1.19 16.33
N ALA A 36 -19.38 -0.52 17.32
CA ALA A 36 -18.53 0.65 17.11
C ALA A 36 -17.28 0.28 16.30
N ILE A 37 -16.58 -0.81 16.66
CA ILE A 37 -15.40 -1.31 15.93
C ILE A 37 -15.77 -1.62 14.48
N LEU A 38 -16.86 -2.36 14.24
CA LEU A 38 -17.30 -2.70 12.88
C LEU A 38 -17.56 -1.45 12.03
N ARG A 39 -18.23 -0.43 12.60
CA ARG A 39 -18.48 0.85 11.91
C ARG A 39 -17.19 1.65 11.68
N SER A 40 -16.29 1.67 12.66
CA SER A 40 -14.97 2.30 12.50
C SER A 40 -14.15 1.63 11.40
N LEU A 41 -14.24 0.32 11.24
CA LEU A 41 -13.56 -0.40 10.16
C LEU A 41 -14.12 -0.08 8.78
N ILE A 42 -15.44 0.17 8.64
CA ILE A 42 -16.00 0.70 7.39
C ILE A 42 -15.30 2.01 7.01
N VAL A 43 -15.22 2.95 7.95
CA VAL A 43 -14.65 4.27 7.68
C VAL A 43 -13.14 4.18 7.45
N LEU A 44 -12.40 3.55 8.35
CA LEU A 44 -10.93 3.56 8.31
C LEU A 44 -10.38 2.64 7.22
N VAL A 45 -10.90 1.42 7.09
CA VAL A 45 -10.37 0.43 6.16
C VAL A 45 -10.99 0.59 4.78
N GLU A 46 -12.32 0.50 4.67
CA GLU A 46 -12.99 0.46 3.37
C GLU A 46 -13.08 1.82 2.69
N ILE A 47 -13.20 2.92 3.44
CA ILE A 47 -13.24 4.26 2.87
C ILE A 47 -11.84 4.86 2.85
N VAL A 48 -11.27 5.23 4.00
CA VAL A 48 -10.05 6.06 4.06
C VAL A 48 -8.83 5.34 3.49
N ALA A 49 -8.50 4.16 4.00
CA ALA A 49 -7.30 3.43 3.56
C ALA A 49 -7.40 3.04 2.08
N HIS A 50 -8.54 2.48 1.68
CA HIS A 50 -8.75 2.04 0.30
C HIS A 50 -8.78 3.20 -0.70
N VAL A 51 -9.54 4.27 -0.44
CA VAL A 51 -9.57 5.44 -1.34
C VAL A 51 -8.19 6.07 -1.45
N SER A 52 -7.45 6.20 -0.34
CA SER A 52 -6.08 6.74 -0.37
C SER A 52 -5.17 5.90 -1.28
N VAL A 53 -5.16 4.58 -1.09
CA VAL A 53 -4.37 3.64 -1.90
C VAL A 53 -4.77 3.70 -3.37
N MET A 54 -6.07 3.73 -3.69
CA MET A 54 -6.55 3.77 -5.07
C MET A 54 -6.18 5.09 -5.73
N PHE A 55 -6.40 6.22 -5.06
CA PHE A 55 -6.01 7.53 -5.56
C PHE A 55 -4.50 7.61 -5.86
N LEU A 56 -3.66 7.17 -4.92
CA LEU A 56 -2.21 7.15 -5.12
C LEU A 56 -1.78 6.23 -6.27
N SER A 57 -2.45 5.08 -6.42
CA SER A 57 -2.12 4.11 -7.47
C SER A 57 -2.60 4.53 -8.86
N GLU A 58 -3.82 5.04 -8.97
CA GLU A 58 -4.49 5.31 -10.25
C GLU A 58 -4.23 6.73 -10.74
N VAL A 59 -4.21 7.71 -9.84
CA VAL A 59 -4.03 9.12 -10.20
C VAL A 59 -2.56 9.53 -10.16
N LEU A 60 -1.82 9.12 -9.12
CA LEU A 60 -0.42 9.50 -8.94
C LEU A 60 0.58 8.47 -9.46
N GLY A 61 0.10 7.33 -9.98
CA GLY A 61 0.95 6.27 -10.54
C GLY A 61 1.87 5.58 -9.53
N VAL A 62 1.63 5.74 -8.23
CA VAL A 62 2.45 5.15 -7.17
C VAL A 62 2.16 3.65 -7.09
N HIS A 63 3.16 2.82 -7.37
CA HIS A 63 2.99 1.39 -7.37
C HIS A 63 2.55 0.86 -5.99
N GLN A 64 1.53 -0.02 -5.97
CA GLN A 64 0.89 -0.45 -4.72
C GLN A 64 1.82 -1.08 -3.70
N LYS A 65 2.88 -1.77 -4.16
CA LYS A 65 3.90 -2.33 -3.26
C LYS A 65 4.65 -1.24 -2.52
N GLN A 66 4.86 -0.05 -3.09
CA GLN A 66 5.57 1.04 -2.43
C GLN A 66 4.78 1.68 -1.26
N MET A 67 3.49 1.34 -1.11
CA MET A 67 2.63 1.84 -0.04
C MET A 67 2.55 0.80 1.08
N GLY A 68 3.55 0.81 1.97
CA GLY A 68 3.59 -0.03 3.17
C GLY A 68 4.39 -1.32 3.06
N TYR A 69 5.21 -1.54 2.03
CA TYR A 69 6.06 -2.75 1.94
C TYR A 69 7.02 -2.93 3.12
N ASP A 70 7.31 -1.87 3.86
CA ASP A 70 8.18 -1.94 5.04
C ASP A 70 7.55 -2.81 6.15
N TYR A 71 6.21 -2.89 6.16
CA TYR A 71 5.46 -3.73 7.09
C TYR A 71 5.37 -5.18 6.58
N THR A 72 5.82 -6.14 7.41
CA THR A 72 5.77 -7.58 7.10
C THR A 72 4.38 -8.06 6.74
N ILE A 73 3.35 -7.54 7.40
CA ILE A 73 1.95 -7.90 7.12
C ILE A 73 1.52 -7.50 5.72
N VAL A 74 1.94 -6.31 5.26
CA VAL A 74 1.63 -5.79 3.92
C VAL A 74 2.39 -6.56 2.85
N ARG A 75 3.65 -6.93 3.12
CA ARG A 75 4.40 -7.83 2.21
C ARG A 75 3.69 -9.15 2.03
N LYS A 76 3.25 -9.79 3.12
CA LYS A 76 2.50 -11.06 3.04
C LYS A 76 1.17 -10.87 2.31
N TYR A 77 0.45 -9.77 2.58
CA TYR A 77 -0.83 -9.45 1.96
C TYR A 77 -0.73 -9.22 0.44
N LEU A 78 0.33 -8.56 -0.04
CA LEU A 78 0.49 -8.22 -1.46
C LEU A 78 1.27 -9.25 -2.28
N SER A 79 2.17 -10.03 -1.65
CA SER A 79 3.08 -10.93 -2.38
C SER A 79 2.55 -12.35 -2.54
N ASP A 80 1.60 -12.79 -1.72
CA ASP A 80 1.02 -14.13 -1.81
C ASP A 80 -0.49 -14.07 -2.05
N LYS A 81 -0.90 -14.55 -3.24
CA LYS A 81 -2.31 -14.57 -3.68
C LYS A 81 -3.21 -15.36 -2.73
N ARG A 82 -2.68 -16.36 -2.02
CA ARG A 82 -3.46 -17.18 -1.07
C ARG A 82 -3.87 -16.36 0.15
N TYR A 83 -2.95 -15.57 0.70
CA TYR A 83 -3.26 -14.66 1.81
C TYR A 83 -4.21 -13.56 1.38
N LEU A 84 -4.02 -12.99 0.18
CA LEU A 84 -4.94 -12.00 -0.36
C LEU A 84 -6.36 -12.56 -0.49
N PHE A 85 -6.52 -13.70 -1.16
CA PHE A 85 -7.81 -14.37 -1.34
C PHE A 85 -8.45 -14.75 0.00
N TRP A 86 -7.70 -15.44 0.87
CA TRP A 86 -8.18 -15.87 2.18
C TRP A 86 -8.65 -14.69 3.03
N SER A 87 -7.90 -13.60 3.05
CA SER A 87 -8.24 -12.41 3.83
C SER A 87 -9.45 -11.66 3.26
N CYS A 88 -9.62 -11.63 1.93
CA CYS A 88 -10.82 -11.09 1.30
C CYS A 88 -12.06 -11.93 1.63
N LEU A 89 -11.97 -13.25 1.45
CA LEU A 89 -13.04 -14.19 1.75
C LEU A 89 -13.43 -14.17 3.23
N SER A 90 -12.43 -14.20 4.11
CA SER A 90 -12.64 -14.15 5.56
C SER A 90 -13.34 -12.87 6.00
N PHE A 91 -13.09 -11.75 5.33
CA PHE A 91 -13.72 -10.49 5.67
C PHE A 91 -15.23 -10.49 5.39
N GLU A 92 -15.64 -11.00 4.22
CA GLU A 92 -17.07 -11.16 3.90
C GLU A 92 -17.72 -12.21 4.80
N LEU A 93 -17.06 -13.37 4.98
CA LEU A 93 -17.55 -14.45 5.84
C LEU A 93 -17.72 -13.99 7.29
N PHE A 94 -16.83 -13.13 7.79
CA PHE A 94 -16.94 -12.61 9.15
C PHE A 94 -18.20 -11.77 9.32
N GLY A 95 -18.48 -10.82 8.43
CA GLY A 95 -19.71 -10.03 8.51
C GLY A 95 -20.97 -10.87 8.30
N LEU A 96 -20.98 -11.78 7.33
CA LEU A 96 -22.11 -12.68 7.07
C LEU A 96 -22.38 -13.62 8.24
N SER A 97 -21.34 -14.20 8.83
CA SER A 97 -21.48 -15.11 9.98
C SER A 97 -22.01 -14.40 11.22
N LEU A 98 -21.70 -13.12 11.41
CA LEU A 98 -22.34 -12.30 12.44
C LEU A 98 -23.84 -12.09 12.16
N ILE A 99 -24.22 -11.82 10.90
CA ILE A 99 -25.62 -11.61 10.53
C ILE A 99 -26.48 -12.87 10.78
N VAL A 100 -25.96 -14.06 10.45
CA VAL A 100 -26.68 -15.34 10.63
C VAL A 100 -26.40 -16.00 11.99
N ASN A 101 -25.67 -15.34 12.89
CA ASN A 101 -25.29 -15.84 14.21
C ASN A 101 -24.52 -17.18 14.21
N ALA A 102 -23.67 -17.40 13.21
CA ALA A 102 -22.86 -18.62 13.08
C ALA A 102 -21.51 -18.49 13.82
N THR A 103 -21.53 -18.57 15.15
CA THR A 103 -20.34 -18.36 16.02
C THR A 103 -19.07 -19.13 15.60
N PRO A 104 -19.13 -20.43 15.22
CA PRO A 104 -17.92 -21.13 14.80
C PRO A 104 -17.27 -20.50 13.56
N VAL A 105 -18.08 -20.00 12.63
CA VAL A 105 -17.60 -19.34 11.40
C VAL A 105 -17.01 -17.97 11.72
N VAL A 106 -17.58 -17.24 12.70
CA VAL A 106 -17.00 -15.98 13.20
C VAL A 106 -15.57 -16.23 13.71
N LEU A 107 -15.35 -17.29 14.51
CA LEU A 107 -14.03 -17.61 15.06
C LEU A 107 -13.02 -18.00 13.97
N VAL A 108 -13.43 -18.79 12.98
CA VAL A 108 -12.56 -19.23 11.88
C VAL A 108 -12.22 -18.08 10.92
N SER A 109 -13.15 -17.16 10.69
CA SER A 109 -12.97 -16.02 9.78
C SER A 109 -12.25 -14.82 10.43
N LEU A 110 -12.26 -14.72 11.76
CA LEU A 110 -11.67 -13.61 12.51
C LEU A 110 -10.17 -13.37 12.18
N PRO A 111 -9.28 -14.38 12.11
CA PRO A 111 -7.87 -14.13 11.79
C PRO A 111 -7.67 -13.49 10.41
N GLY A 112 -8.42 -13.93 9.41
CA GLY A 112 -8.34 -13.36 8.06
C GLY A 112 -8.92 -11.95 7.98
N PHE A 113 -10.03 -11.70 8.71
CA PHE A 113 -10.62 -10.38 8.87
C PHE A 113 -9.63 -9.39 9.50
N VAL A 114 -9.02 -9.75 10.64
CA VAL A 114 -8.01 -8.93 11.33
C VAL A 114 -6.80 -8.70 10.45
N PHE A 115 -6.32 -9.73 9.73
CA PHE A 115 -5.19 -9.60 8.82
C PHE A 115 -5.47 -8.57 7.70
N ARG A 116 -6.64 -8.62 7.06
CA ARG A 116 -7.03 -7.63 6.03
C ARG A 116 -7.14 -6.23 6.62
N ALA A 117 -7.79 -6.07 7.77
CA ALA A 117 -7.92 -4.77 8.43
C ALA A 117 -6.55 -4.16 8.77
N ALA A 118 -5.69 -4.94 9.43
CA ALA A 118 -4.35 -4.51 9.83
C ALA A 118 -3.46 -4.20 8.63
N ALA A 119 -3.50 -5.01 7.56
CA ALA A 119 -2.76 -4.73 6.34
C ALA A 119 -3.16 -3.37 5.74
N ASN A 120 -4.45 -3.08 5.61
CA ASN A 120 -4.91 -1.80 5.06
C ASN A 120 -4.60 -0.62 5.97
N ILE A 121 -4.69 -0.78 7.30
CA ILE A 121 -4.28 0.25 8.26
C ILE A 121 -2.77 0.55 8.14
N CYS A 122 -1.91 -0.48 8.07
CA CYS A 122 -0.47 -0.28 7.88
C CYS A 122 -0.15 0.45 6.57
N ARG A 123 -0.90 0.15 5.49
CA ARG A 123 -0.76 0.88 4.22
C ARG A 123 -1.15 2.35 4.38
N LEU A 124 -2.26 2.64 5.05
CA LEU A 124 -2.68 4.01 5.34
C LEU A 124 -1.64 4.75 6.19
N ILE A 125 -1.15 4.14 7.27
CA ILE A 125 -0.09 4.71 8.11
C ILE A 125 1.15 5.02 7.26
N SER A 126 1.61 4.07 6.44
CA SER A 126 2.74 4.27 5.54
C SER A 126 2.52 5.46 4.60
N ILE A 127 1.33 5.62 4.03
CA ILE A 127 1.00 6.76 3.16
C ILE A 127 1.08 8.09 3.93
N LEU A 128 0.49 8.13 5.13
CA LEU A 128 0.46 9.33 5.96
C LEU A 128 1.87 9.74 6.42
N THR A 129 2.69 8.79 6.84
CA THR A 129 4.05 9.07 7.33
C THR A 129 5.04 9.37 6.19
N ARG A 130 4.87 8.75 5.01
CA ARG A 130 5.76 8.97 3.86
C ARG A 130 5.59 10.35 3.23
N LYS A 131 4.38 10.93 3.33
CA LYS A 131 4.09 12.30 2.88
C LYS A 131 4.82 13.34 3.74
N GLU A 132 5.04 13.04 5.01
CA GLU A 132 5.86 13.86 5.89
C GLU A 132 7.32 13.80 5.43
N SER A 133 7.91 12.59 5.28
CA SER A 133 9.32 12.44 4.88
C SER A 133 9.67 13.12 3.56
N ARG A 134 8.85 13.00 2.50
CA ARG A 134 9.14 13.69 1.22
C ARG A 134 9.07 15.20 1.32
N ARG A 135 8.18 15.75 2.15
CA ARG A 135 8.08 17.20 2.35
C ARG A 135 9.35 17.75 3.00
N TRP A 136 9.92 17.03 3.96
CA TRP A 136 11.19 17.38 4.57
C TRP A 136 12.35 17.29 3.56
N THR A 137 12.41 16.22 2.75
CA THR A 137 13.50 16.06 1.76
C THR A 137 13.43 17.09 0.64
N GLU A 138 12.25 17.36 0.08
CA GLU A 138 12.09 18.38 -0.95
C GLU A 138 12.36 19.80 -0.42
N GLU A 139 12.01 20.08 0.84
CA GLU A 139 12.30 21.38 1.48
C GLU A 139 13.80 21.53 1.82
N GLU A 140 14.47 20.46 2.25
CA GLU A 140 15.92 20.45 2.46
C GLU A 140 16.70 20.56 1.14
N ASP A 141 16.29 19.85 0.09
CA ASP A 141 16.89 19.93 -1.24
C ASP A 141 16.70 21.32 -1.86
N ALA A 142 15.52 21.92 -1.68
CA ALA A 142 15.27 23.30 -2.10
C ALA A 142 16.13 24.31 -1.31
N ARG A 143 16.31 24.11 0.00
CA ARG A 143 17.18 24.95 0.84
C ARG A 143 18.66 24.78 0.48
N GLN A 144 19.11 23.57 0.18
CA GLN A 144 20.49 23.30 -0.26
C GLN A 144 20.76 23.88 -1.65
N SER A 145 19.84 23.71 -2.60
CA SER A 145 19.93 24.32 -3.93
C SER A 145 19.99 25.86 -3.86
N SER A 146 19.19 26.47 -2.96
CA SER A 146 19.24 27.91 -2.71
C SER A 146 20.57 28.36 -2.09
N ARG A 147 21.09 27.62 -1.09
CA ARG A 147 22.42 27.88 -0.50
C ARG A 147 23.55 27.74 -1.52
N GLU A 148 23.46 26.75 -2.40
CA GLU A 148 24.47 26.54 -3.45
C GLU A 148 24.43 27.63 -4.53
N LYS A 149 23.25 28.12 -4.89
CA LYS A 149 23.10 29.29 -5.78
C LYS A 149 23.70 30.57 -5.19
N VAL A 150 23.51 30.82 -3.88
CA VAL A 150 24.15 31.96 -3.19
C VAL A 150 25.68 31.82 -3.18
N ARG A 151 26.19 30.59 -2.99
CA ARG A 151 27.63 30.32 -2.95
C ARG A 151 28.30 30.49 -4.32
N ARG A 152 27.62 30.11 -5.41
CA ARG A 152 28.11 30.29 -6.79
C ARG A 152 28.01 31.73 -7.28
N GLY A 153 26.95 32.46 -6.92
CA GLY A 153 26.80 33.88 -7.27
C GLY A 153 27.86 34.82 -6.66
N SER A 154 28.61 34.36 -5.65
CA SER A 154 29.70 35.12 -5.04
C SER A 154 31.08 34.84 -5.66
N SER A 155 31.21 33.83 -6.54
CA SER A 155 32.51 33.41 -7.10
C SER A 155 32.77 33.90 -8.53
N ASP A 156 31.74 34.39 -9.24
CA ASP A 156 31.86 34.80 -10.65
C ASP A 156 32.41 36.22 -10.86
N ARG A 157 32.82 36.92 -9.79
CA ARG A 157 33.45 38.25 -9.90
C ARG A 157 34.98 38.24 -9.94
N LEU A 158 35.64 37.08 -9.83
CA LEU A 158 37.10 37.02 -9.86
C LEU A 158 37.59 35.90 -10.80
N GLY A 159 37.75 36.29 -12.07
CA GLY A 159 38.86 35.91 -12.94
C GLY A 159 39.04 34.43 -13.29
N ASN A 160 38.98 34.13 -14.59
CA ASN A 160 40.20 33.73 -15.30
C ASN A 160 39.96 33.59 -16.80
N HIS A 161 40.69 34.40 -17.56
CA HIS A 161 41.12 34.08 -18.90
C HIS A 161 41.79 32.70 -18.90
N ARG A 162 41.27 31.74 -19.68
CA ARG A 162 42.09 30.59 -20.07
C ARG A 162 41.85 30.17 -21.51
N ALA A 163 42.99 30.12 -22.18
CA ALA A 163 43.28 29.81 -23.57
C ALA A 163 42.52 28.63 -24.17
N ALA A 164 42.27 28.77 -25.48
CA ALA A 164 41.81 27.73 -26.38
C ALA A 164 42.74 26.50 -26.34
N SER A 165 42.15 25.31 -26.34
CA SER A 165 42.85 24.03 -26.50
C SER A 165 42.64 23.54 -27.95
N PRO A 166 43.65 22.92 -28.60
CA PRO A 166 43.58 22.56 -30.02
C PRO A 166 42.75 21.30 -30.27
N GLU A 167 42.27 21.19 -31.52
CA GLU A 167 41.61 20.03 -32.11
C GLU A 167 42.53 18.80 -32.12
N GLY A 168 42.00 17.61 -31.77
CA GLY A 168 42.68 16.35 -32.12
C GLY A 168 42.62 15.19 -31.12
N ALA A 169 41.98 15.32 -29.96
CA ALA A 169 41.88 14.19 -29.02
C ALA A 169 40.76 13.21 -29.42
N GLN A 170 41.07 12.24 -30.29
CA GLN A 170 40.18 11.11 -30.56
C GLN A 170 40.09 10.19 -29.33
N VAL A 171 38.90 10.10 -28.75
CA VAL A 171 38.56 9.18 -27.67
C VAL A 171 38.35 7.78 -28.24
N VAL A 172 39.29 6.87 -27.96
CA VAL A 172 39.22 5.45 -28.31
C VAL A 172 38.14 4.76 -27.48
N ARG A 173 37.03 4.38 -28.14
CA ARG A 173 35.90 3.66 -27.52
C ARG A 173 36.17 2.15 -27.55
N ARG A 174 36.66 1.60 -26.43
CA ARG A 174 36.75 0.13 -26.21
C ARG A 174 35.34 -0.44 -25.99
N LYS A 175 34.84 -1.23 -26.94
CA LYS A 175 33.62 -2.04 -26.80
C LYS A 175 34.01 -3.40 -26.20
N ARG A 176 33.58 -3.69 -24.97
CA ARG A 176 33.67 -5.03 -24.36
C ARG A 176 32.37 -5.80 -24.59
N SER A 177 32.53 -7.10 -24.75
CA SER A 177 31.62 -8.15 -25.20
C SER A 177 30.73 -8.75 -24.11
N ASN A 178 29.94 -9.75 -24.53
CA ASN A 178 29.21 -10.79 -23.78
C ASN A 178 27.80 -10.39 -23.30
N GLU A 179 26.75 -11.22 -23.37
CA GLU A 179 26.72 -12.69 -23.37
C GLU A 179 25.37 -13.23 -23.89
N SER A 180 25.44 -14.40 -24.50
CA SER A 180 24.34 -15.28 -24.92
C SER A 180 23.78 -16.09 -23.74
N THR A 181 22.47 -16.32 -23.68
CA THR A 181 21.92 -17.55 -23.05
C THR A 181 20.65 -18.01 -23.76
N GLN A 182 20.67 -19.29 -24.12
CA GLN A 182 19.66 -20.09 -24.82
C GLN A 182 18.62 -20.73 -23.87
N ALA A 183 17.55 -21.24 -24.51
CA ALA A 183 16.85 -22.52 -24.27
C ALA A 183 15.72 -22.65 -23.23
N SER A 184 14.51 -22.82 -23.79
CA SER A 184 13.59 -23.98 -23.75
C SER A 184 13.22 -24.70 -22.44
N ALA A 185 11.90 -24.80 -22.22
CA ALA A 185 11.10 -25.98 -21.78
C ALA A 185 9.63 -25.48 -21.74
N GLU A 186 8.65 -25.89 -22.54
CA GLU A 186 8.11 -27.21 -22.90
C GLU A 186 7.58 -28.00 -21.69
N GLN A 187 6.27 -27.96 -21.47
CA GLN A 187 5.49 -29.02 -20.82
C GLN A 187 3.98 -28.85 -21.09
N GLU A 188 3.42 -29.81 -21.82
CA GLU A 188 2.00 -30.15 -21.92
C GLU A 188 1.38 -30.49 -20.55
N PRO A 189 0.05 -30.56 -20.47
CA PRO A 189 -0.50 -31.83 -20.02
C PRO A 189 -1.65 -32.35 -20.89
N ALA A 190 -1.62 -33.66 -21.09
CA ALA A 190 -2.73 -34.47 -21.55
C ALA A 190 -3.45 -35.13 -20.36
N GLN A 191 -4.75 -35.35 -20.58
CA GLN A 191 -5.75 -36.14 -19.84
C GLN A 191 -6.48 -35.45 -18.68
#